data_AF-A0A5K1E718-F1
#
_entry.id   AF-A0A5K1E718-F1
#
_cell.length_a   1.000
_cell.length_b   1.000
_cell.length_c   1.000
_cell.angle_alpha   90.00
_cell.angle_beta   90.00
_cell.angle_gamma   90.00
#
_symmetry.space_group_name_H-M   'P 1'
#
loop_
_entity.id
_entity.type
_entity.pdbx_description
1 polymer ?
#
loop_
_entity_poly.entity_id
_entity_poly.type
_entity_poly.pdbx_seq_one_letter_code
_entity_poly.pdbx_strand_id
1 'polypeptide(L)' 'TGPEPPSEETWGVNYRALNDLFLISQKRSTTCAYEVEVQMVEIYNEQ' A
#
# COMPACT_ATOMS: atom_id res chain seq x y z
N THR A 1 -8.22 -2.90 -25.82
CA THR A 1 -8.50 -3.30 -24.43
C THR A 1 -7.22 -3.10 -23.66
N GLY A 2 -7.23 -2.35 -22.55
CA GLY A 2 -6.02 -2.04 -21.77
C GLY A 2 -5.43 -3.28 -21.09
N PRO A 3 -4.26 -3.16 -20.44
CA PRO A 3 -3.69 -4.25 -19.67
C PRO A 3 -4.66 -4.72 -18.58
N GLU A 4 -4.69 -6.03 -18.34
CA GLU A 4 -5.50 -6.61 -17.28
C GLU A 4 -5.08 -6.06 -15.90
N PRO A 5 -6.04 -5.82 -15.00
CA PRO A 5 -5.73 -5.41 -13.64
C PRO A 5 -4.91 -6.50 -12.94
N PRO A 6 -3.92 -6.13 -12.12
CA PRO A 6 -3.05 -7.10 -11.47
C PRO A 6 -3.81 -7.89 -10.41
N SER A 7 -3.69 -9.23 -10.45
CA SER A 7 -4.14 -10.13 -9.38
C SER A 7 -3.19 -10.06 -8.17
N GLU A 8 -3.64 -10.54 -7.01
CA GLU A 8 -2.79 -10.59 -5.78
C GLU A 8 -1.44 -11.30 -6.02
N GLU A 9 -1.43 -12.33 -6.87
CA GLU A 9 -0.23 -13.08 -7.25
C GLU A 9 0.79 -12.21 -8.01
N THR A 10 0.30 -11.17 -8.71
CA THR A 10 1.12 -10.27 -9.53
C THR A 10 1.46 -8.95 -8.85
N TRP A 11 0.99 -8.72 -7.62
CA TRP A 11 1.24 -7.47 -6.92
C TRP A 11 2.74 -7.23 -6.66
N GLY A 12 3.15 -5.97 -6.74
CA GLY A 12 4.45 -5.55 -6.25
C GLY A 12 4.51 -5.62 -4.71
N VAL A 13 5.73 -5.64 -4.17
CA VAL A 13 5.95 -5.67 -2.71
C VAL A 13 5.28 -4.49 -1.99
N ASN A 14 5.34 -3.29 -2.56
CA ASN A 14 4.74 -2.09 -1.97
C ASN A 14 3.22 -2.22 -1.87
N TYR A 15 2.57 -2.77 -2.91
CA TYR A 15 1.13 -2.93 -2.92
C TYR A 15 0.68 -3.97 -1.89
N ARG A 16 1.35 -5.14 -1.83
CA ARG A 16 1.06 -6.16 -0.80
C ARG A 16 1.23 -5.62 0.61
N ALA A 17 2.34 -4.92 0.88
CA ALA A 17 2.62 -4.39 2.22
C ALA A 17 1.59 -3.34 2.66
N LEU A 18 1.20 -2.43 1.76
CA LEU A 18 0.16 -1.44 2.05
C LEU A 18 -1.21 -2.11 2.25
N ASN A 19 -1.56 -3.10 1.42
CA ASN A 19 -2.81 -3.85 1.59
C ASN A 19 -2.89 -4.51 2.98
N ASP A 20 -1.82 -5.19 3.41
CA ASP A 20 -1.75 -5.80 4.73
C ASP A 20 -1.83 -4.76 5.85
N LEU A 21 -1.14 -3.62 5.69
CA LEU A 21 -1.16 -2.51 6.66
C LEU A 21 -2.57 -1.96 6.85
N PHE A 22 -3.30 -1.69 5.75
CA PHE A 22 -4.69 -1.20 5.81
C PHE A 22 -5.66 -2.25 6.34
N LEU A 23 -5.42 -3.53 6.07
CA LEU A 23 -6.23 -4.61 6.63
C LEU A 23 -6.06 -4.71 8.15
N ILE A 24 -4.82 -4.62 8.63
CA ILE A 24 -4.49 -4.66 10.06
C ILE A 24 -5.06 -3.44 10.79
N SER A 25 -4.93 -2.24 10.21
CA SER A 25 -5.43 -1.01 10.83
C SER A 25 -6.95 -1.08 11.05
N GLN A 26 -7.69 -1.57 10.05
CA GLN A 26 -9.13 -1.77 10.16
C GLN A 26 -9.49 -2.86 11.17
N LYS A 27 -8.82 -4.02 11.12
CA LYS A 27 -9.07 -5.14 12.05
C LYS A 27 -8.88 -4.76 13.52
N ARG A 28 -7.96 -3.84 13.80
CA ARG A 28 -7.59 -3.41 15.17
C ARG A 28 -8.19 -2.06 15.58
N SER A 29 -9.08 -1.51 14.75
CA SER A 29 -9.70 -0.19 14.95
C SER A 29 -10.45 -0.02 16.28
N THR A 30 -10.95 -1.13 16.87
CA THR A 30 -11.62 -1.14 18.17
C THR A 30 -10.66 -1.00 19.36
N THR A 31 -9.36 -1.26 19.15
CA THR A 31 -8.32 -1.22 20.18
C THR A 31 -7.41 0.00 20.05
N CYS A 32 -7.17 0.46 18.82
CA CYS A 32 -6.34 1.63 18.53
C CYS A 32 -6.80 2.31 17.24
N ALA A 33 -6.76 3.65 17.20
CA ALA A 33 -6.94 4.42 15.98
C ALA A 33 -5.59 4.53 15.25
N TYR A 34 -5.60 4.28 13.94
CA TYR A 34 -4.43 4.39 13.08
C TYR A 34 -4.68 5.47 12.04
N GLU A 35 -3.70 6.34 11.84
CA GLU A 35 -3.61 7.27 10.72
C GLU A 35 -2.44 6.82 9.85
N VAL A 36 -2.68 6.64 8.55
CA VAL A 36 -1.70 6.09 7.60
C VAL A 36 -1.53 7.06 6.44
N GLU A 37 -0.33 7.60 6.29
CA GLU A 37 0.05 8.48 5.19
C GLU A 37 1.13 7.80 4.34
N VAL A 38 1.06 7.99 3.02
CA VAL A 38 2.02 7.42 2.06
C VAL A 38 2.48 8.52 1.13
N GLN A 39 3.79 8.62 0.95
CA GLN A 39 4.41 9.51 -0.02
C GLN A 39 5.34 8.71 -0.92
N MET A 40 5.13 8.79 -2.23
CA MET A 40 6.10 8.34 -3.22
C MET A 40 6.95 9.53 -3.62
N VAL A 41 8.26 9.39 -3.45
CA VAL A 41 9.24 10.36 -3.91
C VAL A 41 10.20 9.62 -4.83
N GLU A 42 10.47 10.24 -5.96
CA GLU A 42 11.45 9.78 -6.90
C GLU A 42 12.57 10.82 -6.91
N ILE A 43 13.80 10.40 -6.60
CA ILE A 43 14.94 11.30 -6.53
C ILE A 43 15.88 10.95 -7.66
N TYR A 44 16.10 11.90 -8.55
CA TYR A 44 17.01 11.74 -9.68
C TYR A 44 18.14 12.75 -9.56
N ASN A 45 19.38 12.25 -9.45
CA ASN A 45 20.58 13.10 -9.34
C ASN A 45 20.48 14.16 -8.22
N GLU A 46 19.96 13.76 -7.04
CA GLU A 46 19.78 14.65 -5.87
C GLU A 46 18.74 15.78 -6.03
N GLN A 47 17.84 15.68 -7.02
CA GLN A 47 16.63 16.52 -7.16
C GLN A 47 15.34 15.70 -7.05
#